data_AF-A0A846PD66-F1
#
_entry.id   AF-A0A846PD66-F1
#
_cell.length_a   1.000
_cell.length_b   1.000
_cell.length_c   1.000
_cell.angle_alpha   90.00
_cell.angle_beta   90.00
_cell.angle_gamma   90.00
#
_symmetry.space_group_name_H-M   'P 1'
#
loop_
_entity.id
_entity.type
_entity.pdbx_description
1 polymer ?
#
loop_
_entity_poly.entity_id
_entity_poly.type
_entity_poly.pdbx_seq_one_letter_code
_entity_poly.pdbx_strand_id
1 'polypeptide(L)' 'MARTEVNASTIVMLAVGFLLVAILTPIGMTEVIGANTTGWAASVKTIFTVLLPILYIIGIALYYIPRGK' A
#
# COMPACT_ATOMS: atom_id res chain seq x y z
N MET A 1 -27.27 -11.01 -15.98
CA MET A 1 -26.48 -10.89 -14.74
C MET A 1 -25.51 -12.05 -14.71
N ALA A 2 -24.27 -11.85 -15.16
CA ALA A 2 -23.27 -12.91 -15.11
C ALA A 2 -22.76 -12.99 -13.65
N ARG A 3 -23.04 -14.10 -12.97
CA ARG A 3 -22.26 -14.47 -11.79
C ARG A 3 -20.84 -14.71 -12.29
N THR A 4 -19.95 -13.75 -12.07
CA THR A 4 -18.51 -14.01 -12.12
C THR A 4 -18.25 -15.04 -11.04
N GLU A 5 -18.09 -16.31 -11.44
CA GLU A 5 -17.67 -17.34 -10.52
C GLU A 5 -16.32 -16.93 -9.97
N VAL A 6 -16.28 -16.58 -8.69
CA VAL A 6 -15.07 -16.15 -8.03
C VAL A 6 -14.13 -17.35 -8.02
N ASN A 7 -13.21 -17.37 -8.99
CA ASN A 7 -12.25 -18.45 -9.14
C ASN A 7 -11.29 -18.43 -7.95
N ALA A 8 -11.11 -19.58 -7.28
CA ALA A 8 -10.21 -19.73 -6.14
C ALA A 8 -8.79 -19.21 -6.46
N SER A 9 -8.32 -19.38 -7.69
CA SER A 9 -7.03 -18.85 -8.15
C SER A 9 -6.96 -17.31 -8.03
N THR A 10 -8.03 -16.60 -8.37
CA THR A 10 -8.10 -15.13 -8.25
C THR A 10 -8.08 -14.68 -6.80
N ILE A 11 -8.77 -15.39 -5.91
CA ILE A 11 -8.74 -15.12 -4.46
C ILE A 11 -7.33 -15.29 -3.92
N VAL A 12 -6.65 -16.39 -4.30
CA VAL A 12 -5.29 -16.68 -3.86
C VAL A 12 -4.31 -15.60 -4.35
N MET A 13 -4.39 -15.18 -5.61
CA MET A 13 -3.54 -14.11 -6.13
C MET A 13 -3.77 -12.77 -5.43
N LEU A 14 -5.02 -12.41 -5.15
CA LEU A 14 -5.34 -11.19 -4.40
C LEU A 14 -4.81 -11.27 -2.97
N ALA A 15 -5.01 -12.40 -2.28
CA ALA A 15 -4.52 -12.60 -0.92
C ALA A 15 -2.99 -12.50 -0.83
N VAL A 16 -2.28 -13.13 -1.77
CA VAL A 16 -0.81 -13.03 -1.86
C VAL A 16 -0.38 -11.59 -2.17
N GLY A 17 -1.07 -10.91 -3.09
CA GLY A 17 -0.79 -9.50 -3.40
C GLY A 17 -0.95 -8.58 -2.19
N PHE A 18 -2.04 -8.72 -1.43
CA PHE A 18 -2.25 -7.95 -0.20
C PHE A 18 -1.23 -8.28 0.89
N LEU A 19 -0.86 -9.56 1.03
CA LEU A 19 0.17 -9.97 1.99
C LEU A 19 1.53 -9.35 1.65
N LEU A 20 1.93 -9.38 0.38
CA LEU A 20 3.18 -8.78 -0.08
C LEU A 20 3.19 -7.28 0.13
N VAL A 21 2.10 -6.58 -0.20
CA VAL A 21 1.96 -5.15 0.08
C VAL A 21 2.08 -4.87 1.57
N ALA A 22 1.36 -5.62 2.42
CA ALA A 22 1.38 -5.42 3.86
C ALA A 22 2.77 -5.58 4.49
N ILE A 23 3.63 -6.42 3.92
CA ILE A 23 4.99 -6.66 4.40
C ILE A 23 6.00 -5.69 3.77
N LEU A 24 5.95 -5.51 2.44
CA LEU A 24 6.93 -4.73 1.70
C LEU A 24 6.80 -3.23 1.96
N THR A 25 5.59 -2.73 2.19
CA THR A 25 5.37 -1.31 2.49
C THR A 25 6.10 -0.86 3.76
N PRO A 26 5.91 -1.49 4.94
CA PRO A 26 6.66 -1.12 6.14
C PRO A 26 8.18 -1.32 6.00
N ILE A 27 8.65 -2.38 5.31
CA ILE A 27 10.09 -2.58 5.07
C ILE A 27 10.67 -1.44 4.23
N GLY A 28 10.03 -1.10 3.10
CA GLY A 28 10.47 0.01 2.24
C GLY A 28 10.47 1.35 2.99
N MET A 29 9.51 1.54 3.89
CA MET A 29 9.46 2.73 4.74
C MET A 29 10.61 2.78 5.74
N THR A 30 10.94 1.67 6.40
CA THR A 30 12.10 1.58 7.30
C THR A 30 13.40 1.92 6.56
N GLU A 31 13.57 1.41 5.33
CA GLU A 31 14.74 1.72 4.50
C GLU A 31 14.82 3.20 4.10
N VAL A 32 13.71 3.80 3.67
CA VAL A 32 13.67 5.24 3.32
C VAL A 32 14.07 6.12 4.49
N ILE A 33 13.63 5.77 5.70
CA ILE A 33 13.87 6.55 6.92
C ILE A 33 15.30 6.33 7.44
N GLY A 34 15.74 5.07 7.44
CA GLY A 34 17.01 4.62 8.00
C GLY A 34 18.21 4.98 7.13
N ALA A 35 18.06 4.95 5.81
CA ALA A 35 19.20 5.07 4.92
C ALA A 35 19.67 6.52 4.70
N ASN A 36 18.78 7.53 4.64
CA ASN A 36 19.16 8.82 4.04
C ASN A 36 18.46 10.09 4.58
N THR A 37 17.95 10.10 5.83
CA THR A 37 17.25 11.30 6.36
C THR A 37 18.13 12.24 7.20
N THR A 38 19.45 12.04 7.21
CA THR A 38 20.39 12.94 7.90
C THR A 38 20.37 14.32 7.24
N GLY A 39 20.16 15.38 8.02
CA GLY A 39 20.07 16.76 7.52
C GLY A 39 18.69 17.20 7.01
N TRP A 40 17.69 16.32 7.00
CA TRP A 40 16.32 16.71 6.64
C TRP A 40 15.67 17.53 7.76
N ALA A 41 14.92 18.56 7.38
CA ALA A 41 14.02 19.26 8.29
C ALA A 41 12.97 18.29 8.86
N ALA A 42 12.63 18.46 10.13
CA ALA A 42 11.70 17.56 10.85
C ALA A 42 10.33 17.44 10.14
N SER A 43 9.84 18.53 9.56
CA SER A 43 8.60 18.56 8.78
C SER A 43 8.64 17.67 7.54
N VAL A 44 9.77 17.67 6.80
CA VAL A 44 9.94 16.81 5.62
C VAL A 44 9.97 15.34 6.02
N LYS A 45 10.65 15.00 7.13
CA LYS A 45 10.61 13.64 7.66
C LYS A 45 9.18 13.21 7.93
N THR A 46 8.39 14.01 8.65
CA THR A 46 7.00 13.68 8.96
C THR A 46 6.12 13.46 7.72
N ILE A 47 6.30 14.26 6.66
CA ILE A 47 5.55 14.06 5.40
C ILE A 47 5.87 12.69 4.80
N PHE A 48 7.16 12.34 4.72
CA PHE A 48 7.56 11.07 4.12
C PHE A 48 7.30 9.87 5.01
N THR A 49 7.37 10.00 6.34
CA THR A 49 7.20 8.88 7.28
C THR A 49 5.74 8.61 7.63
N VAL A 50 4.86 9.61 7.55
CA VAL A 50 3.45 9.50 8.00
C VAL A 50 2.47 9.75 6.86
N LEU A 51 2.56 10.89 6.18
CA LEU A 51 1.58 11.26 5.15
C LEU A 51 1.65 10.34 3.94
N LEU A 52 2.86 10.02 3.46
CA LEU A 52 3.04 9.20 2.26
C LEU A 52 2.51 7.76 2.43
N PRO A 53 2.76 7.06 3.56
CA PRO A 53 2.10 5.78 3.86
C PRO A 53 0.58 5.87 3.92
N ILE A 54 0.04 6.91 4.55
CA ILE A 54 -1.42 7.10 4.66
C ILE A 54 -2.02 7.26 3.27
N LEU A 55 -1.45 8.11 2.42
CA LEU A 55 -1.91 8.31 1.05
C LEU A 55 -1.81 7.01 0.22
N TYR A 56 -0.76 6.22 0.42
CA TYR A 56 -0.61 4.91 -0.22
C TYR A 56 -1.72 3.94 0.18
N ILE A 57 -2.00 3.80 1.48
CA ILE A 57 -3.07 2.92 1.98
C ILE A 57 -4.44 3.36 1.44
N ILE A 58 -4.72 4.66 1.45
CA ILE A 58 -5.96 5.21 0.88
C ILE A 58 -6.03 4.94 -0.62
N GLY A 59 -4.94 5.13 -1.36
CA GLY A 59 -4.86 4.84 -2.79
C GLY A 59 -5.15 3.38 -3.11
N ILE A 60 -4.59 2.45 -2.33
CA ILE A 60 -4.88 1.02 -2.44
C ILE A 60 -6.34 0.73 -2.13
N ALA A 61 -6.88 1.27 -1.05
CA ALA A 61 -8.29 1.09 -0.70
C ALA A 61 -9.20 1.58 -1.84
N LEU A 62 -8.93 2.76 -2.41
CA LEU A 62 -9.68 3.32 -3.53
C LEU A 62 -9.54 2.51 -4.83
N TYR A 63 -8.37 1.91 -5.08
CA TYR A 63 -8.13 1.06 -6.25
C TYR A 63 -8.99 -0.21 -6.21
N TYR A 64 -9.14 -0.81 -5.03
CA TYR A 64 -9.91 -2.04 -4.85
C TYR A 64 -11.41 -1.80 -4.59
N ILE A 65 -11.85 -0.56 -4.38
CA ILE A 65 -13.27 -0.23 -4.32
C ILE A 65 -13.86 -0.39 -5.73
N PRO A 66 -14.83 -1.31 -5.94
CA PRO A 66 -15.46 -1.47 -7.23
C PRO A 66 -16.23 -0.19 -7.57
N ARG A 67 -15.75 0.53 -8.58
CA ARG A 67 -16.47 1.66 -9.15
C ARG A 67 -17.64 1.10 -9.95
N GLY A 68 -18.86 1.33 -9.44
CA GLY A 68 -20.08 1.08 -10.19
C GLY A 68 -20.01 1.81 -11.54
N LYS A 69 -20.60 1.20 -12.57
CA LYS A 69 -20.67 1.76 -13.93
C LYS A 69 -21.02 3.24 -13.95
#